data_AF-A0A353SZ26-F1
#
_entry.id   AF-A0A353SZ26-F1
#
_cell.length_a   1.000
_cell.length_b   1.000
_cell.length_c   1.000
_cell.angle_alpha   90.00
_cell.angle_beta   90.00
_cell.angle_gamma   90.00
#
_symmetry.space_group_name_H-M   'P 1'
#
loop_
_entity.id
_entity.type
_entity.pdbx_description
1 polymer ?
#
loop_
_entity_poly.entity_id
_entity_poly.type
_entity_poly.pdbx_seq_one_letter_code
_entity_poly.pdbx_strand_id
1 'polypeptide(L)'
;MAKLSEFTKNNLNKQGFGNLDDEAKACYALPLRFAPAAGTLLIVIGLVLQSPIWIGSMALVTLSGALFPSAMLIDLVYNLGVRHLFHAPPLPSTPKPRRFSYLISTTFLTGSALSFYFGLSVLGVILGGMVVIGATILTISLWCLGSWYYRLFFRHAAAE
;
A
#
# COMPACT_ATOMS: atom_id res chain seq x y z
N MET A 1 -1.80 27.52 3.31
CA MET A 1 -1.82 26.09 2.93
C MET A 1 -0.62 25.80 2.05
N ALA A 2 0.17 24.77 2.36
CA ALA A 2 1.29 24.38 1.52
C ALA A 2 0.77 23.85 0.17
N LYS A 3 1.16 24.49 -0.93
CA LYS A 3 0.79 24.08 -2.28
C LYS A 3 1.33 22.67 -2.54
N LEU A 4 0.45 21.72 -2.87
CA LEU A 4 0.87 20.35 -3.18
C LEU A 4 1.79 20.38 -4.41
N SER A 5 2.94 19.70 -4.35
CA SER A 5 3.83 19.58 -5.51
C SER A 5 3.10 18.88 -6.66
N GLU A 6 3.30 19.38 -7.89
CA GLU A 6 2.78 18.77 -9.13
C GLU A 6 3.15 17.28 -9.26
N PHE A 7 4.33 16.90 -8.76
CA PHE A 7 4.75 15.51 -8.73
C PHE A 7 3.83 14.65 -7.84
N THR A 8 3.49 15.14 -6.64
CA THR A 8 2.60 14.42 -5.71
C THR A 8 1.17 14.37 -6.26
N LYS A 9 0.70 15.47 -6.85
CA LYS A 9 -0.62 15.55 -7.51
C LYS A 9 -0.74 14.52 -8.62
N ASN A 10 0.25 14.45 -9.51
CA ASN A 10 0.30 13.47 -10.60
C ASN A 10 0.29 12.03 -10.07
N ASN A 11 1.04 11.75 -9.00
CA ASN A 11 1.09 10.42 -8.39
C ASN A 11 -0.24 10.01 -7.73
N LEU A 12 -0.93 10.94 -7.05
CA LEU A 12 -2.24 10.69 -6.47
C LEU A 12 -3.31 10.48 -7.56
N ASN A 13 -3.30 11.30 -8.62
CA ASN A 13 -4.14 11.09 -9.79
C ASN A 13 -3.91 9.69 -10.37
N LYS A 14 -2.64 9.30 -10.44
CA LYS A 14 -2.25 7.96 -10.85
C LYS A 14 -2.81 6.89 -9.89
N GLN A 15 -2.81 7.08 -8.59
CA GLN A 15 -3.43 6.07 -7.72
C GLN A 15 -4.95 5.90 -7.92
N GLY A 16 -5.62 6.85 -8.58
CA GLY A 16 -7.07 6.85 -8.81
C GLY A 16 -7.80 7.97 -8.08
N PHE A 17 -7.07 8.92 -7.48
CA PHE A 17 -7.62 10.08 -6.79
C PHE A 17 -7.79 11.29 -7.73
N GLY A 18 -7.99 11.06 -9.03
CA GLY A 18 -8.11 12.12 -10.04
C GLY A 18 -9.28 13.06 -9.78
N ASN A 19 -10.39 12.54 -9.25
CA ASN A 19 -11.64 13.27 -9.00
C ASN A 19 -11.61 14.16 -7.75
N LEU A 20 -10.54 14.09 -6.94
CA LEU A 20 -10.38 14.99 -5.80
C LEU A 20 -9.82 16.34 -6.25
N ASP A 21 -10.26 17.42 -5.62
CA ASP A 21 -9.64 18.74 -5.79
C ASP A 21 -8.25 18.80 -5.12
N ASP A 22 -7.53 19.89 -5.36
CA ASP A 22 -6.17 20.05 -4.87
C ASP A 22 -6.11 20.21 -3.35
N GLU A 23 -7.16 20.79 -2.75
CA GLU A 23 -7.29 20.96 -1.30
C GLU A 23 -7.49 19.62 -0.59
N ALA A 24 -8.39 18.76 -1.09
CA ALA A 24 -8.58 17.41 -0.59
C ALA A 24 -7.31 16.58 -0.79
N LYS A 25 -6.62 16.69 -1.94
CA LYS A 25 -5.34 15.99 -2.16
C LYS A 25 -4.27 16.42 -1.16
N ALA A 26 -4.17 17.72 -0.86
CA ALA A 26 -3.26 18.23 0.16
C ALA A 26 -3.61 17.68 1.56
N CYS A 27 -4.89 17.60 1.89
CA CYS A 27 -5.39 17.05 3.14
C CYS A 27 -5.03 15.57 3.31
N TYR A 28 -5.16 14.76 2.26
CA TYR A 28 -4.92 13.31 2.32
C TYR A 28 -3.48 12.88 2.03
N ALA A 29 -2.63 13.75 1.48
CA ALA A 29 -1.28 13.38 1.07
C ALA A 29 -0.45 12.75 2.21
N LEU A 30 -0.52 13.30 3.42
CA LEU A 30 0.19 12.76 4.58
C LEU A 30 -0.51 11.52 5.17
N PRO A 31 -1.82 11.54 5.48
CA PRO A 31 -2.56 10.35 5.91
C PRO A 31 -2.37 9.12 5.02
N LEU A 32 -2.35 9.29 3.69
CA LEU A 32 -2.23 8.17 2.75
C LEU A 32 -0.87 7.46 2.80
N ARG A 33 0.14 8.07 3.44
CA ARG A 33 1.46 7.47 3.69
C ARG A 33 1.48 6.61 4.95
N PHE A 34 0.51 6.75 5.86
CA PHE A 34 0.47 6.00 7.11
C PHE A 34 0.38 4.50 6.85
N ALA A 35 -0.61 4.07 6.07
CA ALA A 35 -0.83 2.65 5.79
C ALA A 35 0.39 1.95 5.16
N PRO A 36 1.03 2.49 4.10
CA PRO A 36 2.23 1.87 3.54
C PRO A 36 3.45 2.00 4.47
N ALA A 37 3.56 3.05 5.30
CA ALA A 37 4.63 3.14 6.30
C ALA A 37 4.51 2.04 7.37
N ALA A 38 3.33 1.92 7.98
CA ALA A 38 3.04 0.92 9.00
C ALA A 38 3.17 -0.50 8.43
N GLY A 39 2.62 -0.74 7.23
CA GLY A 39 2.75 -2.03 6.54
C GLY A 39 4.21 -2.38 6.25
N THR A 40 5.01 -1.43 5.75
CA THR A 40 6.44 -1.63 5.52
C THR A 40 7.16 -2.04 6.80
N LEU A 41 6.93 -1.32 7.91
CA LEU A 41 7.57 -1.60 9.18
C LEU A 41 7.25 -3.02 9.68
N LEU A 42 5.96 -3.40 9.64
CA LEU A 42 5.53 -4.73 10.07
C LEU A 42 6.10 -5.85 9.20
N ILE A 43 6.22 -5.64 7.89
CA ILE A 43 6.85 -6.59 6.97
C ILE A 43 8.34 -6.70 7.25
N VAL A 44 9.05 -5.58 7.47
CA VAL A 44 10.48 -5.59 7.81
C VAL A 44 10.71 -6.38 9.10
N ILE A 45 9.88 -6.18 10.13
CA ILE A 45 9.94 -6.97 11.37
C ILE A 45 9.79 -8.46 11.06
N GLY A 46 8.80 -8.83 10.24
CA GLY A 46 8.60 -10.23 9.84
C GLY A 46 9.77 -10.84 9.09
N LEU A 47 10.44 -10.06 8.23
CA LEU A 47 11.59 -10.51 7.46
C LEU A 47 12.84 -10.67 8.33
N VAL A 48 13.09 -9.73 9.25
CA VAL A 48 14.20 -9.81 10.21
C VAL A 48 14.02 -11.02 11.12
N LEU A 49 12.79 -11.27 11.58
CA LEU A 49 12.47 -12.45 12.38
C LEU A 49 12.37 -13.75 11.57
N GLN A 50 12.41 -13.67 10.24
CA GLN A 50 12.16 -14.78 9.32
C GLN A 50 10.93 -15.62 9.68
N SER A 51 9.89 -14.97 10.21
CA SER A 51 8.73 -15.68 10.77
C SER A 51 7.68 -15.92 9.69
N PRO A 52 7.42 -17.18 9.29
CA PRO A 52 6.42 -17.51 8.28
C PRO A 52 5.02 -17.09 8.73
N ILE A 53 4.72 -17.23 10.02
CA ILE A 53 3.42 -16.86 10.61
C ILE A 53 3.22 -15.34 10.54
N TRP A 54 4.25 -14.55 10.87
CA TRP A 54 4.16 -13.09 10.85
C TRP A 54 3.99 -12.56 9.42
N ILE A 55 4.82 -13.02 8.48
CA ILE A 55 4.72 -12.63 7.08
C ILE A 55 3.40 -13.10 6.45
N GLY A 56 2.94 -14.31 6.79
CA GLY A 56 1.64 -14.83 6.35
C GLY A 56 0.48 -13.96 6.88
N SER A 57 0.56 -13.50 8.12
CA SER A 57 -0.43 -12.57 8.69
C SER A 57 -0.44 -11.23 7.93
N MET A 58 0.73 -10.72 7.53
CA MET A 58 0.82 -9.51 6.70
C MET A 58 0.26 -9.72 5.29
N ALA A 59 0.38 -10.93 4.73
CA ALA A 59 -0.30 -11.27 3.48
C ALA A 59 -1.83 -11.15 3.63
N LEU A 60 -2.42 -11.63 4.73
CA LEU A 60 -3.86 -11.45 5.00
C LEU A 60 -4.25 -9.98 5.20
N VAL A 61 -3.40 -9.19 5.86
CA VAL A 61 -3.62 -7.75 6.02
C VAL A 61 -3.64 -7.06 4.65
N THR A 62 -2.69 -7.34 3.77
CA THR A 62 -2.67 -6.77 2.42
C THR A 62 -3.84 -7.27 1.57
N LEU A 63 -4.23 -8.54 1.71
CA LEU A 63 -5.41 -9.10 1.05
C LEU A 63 -6.69 -8.37 1.47
N SER A 64 -6.83 -8.01 2.75
CA SER A 64 -7.97 -7.23 3.23
C SER A 64 -8.10 -5.90 2.50
N GLY A 65 -7.00 -5.21 2.20
CA GLY A 65 -7.01 -3.96 1.42
C GLY A 65 -7.32 -4.16 -0.06
N ALA A 66 -7.02 -5.34 -0.62
CA ALA A 66 -7.41 -5.68 -1.98
C ALA A 66 -8.91 -5.95 -2.10
N LEU A 67 -9.48 -6.70 -1.15
CA LEU A 67 -10.89 -7.11 -1.15
C LEU A 67 -11.81 -5.98 -0.67
N PHE A 68 -11.43 -5.26 0.38
CA PHE A 68 -12.30 -4.29 1.04
C PHE A 68 -11.85 -2.84 0.78
N PRO A 69 -12.57 -2.07 -0.06
CA PRO A 69 -12.30 -0.66 -0.37
C PRO A 69 -12.00 0.24 0.84
N SER A 70 -12.76 0.04 1.90
CA SER A 70 -12.89 1.00 3.01
C SER A 70 -12.51 0.36 4.34
N ALA A 71 -12.05 -0.90 4.33
CA ALA A 71 -11.83 -1.70 5.53
C ALA A 71 -10.53 -2.52 5.44
N MET A 72 -9.49 -1.96 4.83
CA MET A 72 -8.14 -2.48 5.03
C MET A 72 -7.82 -2.41 6.53
N LEU A 73 -7.30 -3.49 7.11
CA LEU A 73 -7.06 -3.57 8.56
C LEU A 73 -6.22 -2.40 9.10
N ILE A 74 -5.19 -1.96 8.37
CA ILE A 74 -4.35 -0.82 8.77
C ILE A 74 -5.12 0.51 8.66
N ASP A 75 -5.96 0.67 7.64
CA ASP A 75 -6.78 1.87 7.47
C ASP A 75 -7.85 1.97 8.58
N LEU A 76 -8.37 0.84 9.07
CA LEU A 76 -9.26 0.79 10.23
C LEU A 76 -8.54 1.23 11.51
N VAL A 77 -7.32 0.75 11.76
CA VAL A 77 -6.51 1.18 12.91
C VAL A 77 -6.27 2.69 12.85
N TYR A 78 -5.99 3.23 11.66
CA TYR A 78 -5.85 4.67 11.46
C TYR A 78 -7.15 5.42 11.76
N ASN A 79 -8.26 4.99 11.15
CA ASN A 79 -9.54 5.67 11.24
C ASN A 79 -10.19 5.56 12.63
N LEU A 80 -9.93 4.50 13.39
CA LEU A 80 -10.51 4.30 14.73
C LEU A 80 -9.61 4.85 15.84
N GLY A 81 -8.30 4.96 15.63
CA GLY A 81 -7.36 5.40 16.66
C GLY A 81 -6.55 6.63 16.26
N VAL A 82 -5.64 6.47 15.31
CA VAL A 82 -4.60 7.46 14.99
C VAL A 82 -5.21 8.80 14.57
N ARG A 83 -6.28 8.80 13.76
CA ARG A 83 -6.90 10.04 13.32
C ARG A 83 -7.44 10.88 14.48
N HIS A 84 -7.95 10.22 15.54
CA HIS A 84 -8.54 10.90 16.69
C HIS A 84 -7.46 11.49 17.60
N LEU A 85 -6.30 10.82 17.68
CA LEU A 85 -5.16 11.34 18.42
C LEU A 85 -4.53 12.57 17.75
N PHE A 86 -4.47 12.59 16.41
CA PHE A 86 -3.81 13.65 15.63
C PHE A 86 -4.77 14.64 14.97
N HIS A 87 -6.07 14.58 15.26
CA HIS A 87 -7.12 15.38 14.60
C HIS A 87 -7.00 15.36 13.06
N ALA A 88 -6.68 14.20 12.51
CA ALA A 88 -6.41 14.02 11.10
C ALA A 88 -7.69 13.61 10.34
N PRO A 89 -7.79 13.91 9.03
CA PRO A 89 -8.97 13.57 8.24
C PRO A 89 -9.11 12.05 8.06
N PRO A 90 -10.34 11.52 7.90
CA PRO A 90 -10.56 10.11 7.58
C PRO A 90 -9.93 9.72 6.25
N LEU A 91 -9.40 8.51 6.14
CA LEU A 91 -8.88 8.02 4.86
C LEU A 91 -10.02 7.80 3.84
N PRO A 92 -9.87 8.26 2.59
CA PRO A 92 -10.83 7.98 1.53
C PRO A 92 -10.78 6.50 1.15
N SER A 93 -11.87 5.99 0.55
CA SER A 93 -11.92 4.61 0.07
C SER A 93 -10.79 4.34 -0.94
N THR A 94 -10.13 3.19 -0.79
CA THR A 94 -9.02 2.79 -1.67
C THR A 94 -9.53 2.57 -3.10
N PRO A 95 -8.98 3.30 -4.09
CA PRO A 95 -9.35 3.17 -5.50
C PRO A 95 -8.82 1.88 -6.13
N LYS A 96 -9.46 1.40 -7.20
CA LYS A 96 -9.12 0.13 -7.89
C LYS A 96 -7.62 -0.02 -8.24
N PRO A 97 -6.91 0.99 -8.79
CA PRO A 97 -5.49 0.84 -9.13
C PRO A 97 -4.60 0.56 -7.91
N ARG A 98 -4.93 1.10 -6.74
CA ARG A 98 -4.18 0.85 -5.50
C ARG A 98 -4.50 -0.54 -4.93
N ARG A 99 -5.73 -1.04 -5.08
CA ARG A 99 -6.09 -2.42 -4.69
C ARG A 99 -5.31 -3.47 -5.48
N PHE A 100 -5.05 -3.21 -6.76
CA PHE A 100 -4.19 -4.07 -7.57
C PHE A 100 -2.77 -4.18 -6.98
N SER A 101 -2.22 -3.09 -6.45
CA SER A 101 -0.95 -3.12 -5.73
C SER A 101 -1.01 -4.02 -4.50
N TYR A 102 -2.12 -3.98 -3.74
CA TYR A 102 -2.30 -4.85 -2.58
C TYR A 102 -2.42 -6.33 -2.96
N LEU A 103 -3.03 -6.65 -4.10
CA LEU A 103 -3.04 -8.02 -4.64
C LEU A 103 -1.62 -8.51 -4.95
N ILE A 104 -0.82 -7.69 -5.64
CA ILE A 104 0.58 -8.03 -5.92
C ILE A 104 1.32 -8.26 -4.59
N SER A 105 1.22 -7.32 -3.65
CA SER A 105 1.86 -7.47 -2.34
C SER A 105 1.43 -8.75 -1.62
N THR A 106 0.14 -9.10 -1.67
CA THR A 106 -0.41 -10.34 -1.08
C THR A 106 0.28 -11.57 -1.68
N THR A 107 0.40 -11.64 -3.01
CA THR A 107 1.03 -12.79 -3.69
C THR A 107 2.49 -12.93 -3.29
N PHE A 108 3.26 -11.83 -3.28
CA PHE A 108 4.67 -11.87 -2.92
C PHE A 108 4.89 -12.18 -1.44
N LEU A 109 4.06 -11.63 -0.53
CA LEU A 109 4.13 -11.96 0.90
C LEU A 109 3.72 -13.40 1.18
N THR A 110 2.72 -13.93 0.47
CA THR A 110 2.33 -15.35 0.58
C THR A 110 3.48 -16.24 0.12
N GLY A 111 4.10 -15.94 -1.03
CA GLY A 111 5.29 -16.66 -1.49
C GLY A 111 6.47 -16.55 -0.52
N SER A 112 6.66 -15.38 0.11
CA SER A 112 7.67 -15.17 1.14
C SER A 112 7.42 -16.02 2.38
N ALA A 113 6.18 -16.05 2.89
CA ALA A 113 5.78 -16.86 4.03
C ALA A 113 5.97 -18.35 3.76
N LEU A 114 5.55 -18.84 2.58
CA LEU A 114 5.76 -20.23 2.17
C LEU A 114 7.24 -20.56 2.06
N SER A 115 8.06 -19.66 1.52
CA SER A 115 9.51 -19.86 1.43
C SER A 115 10.14 -20.03 2.81
N PHE A 116 9.77 -19.19 3.78
CA PHE A 116 10.23 -19.37 5.17
C PHE A 116 9.72 -20.66 5.80
N TYR A 117 8.48 -21.06 5.51
CA TYR A 117 7.91 -22.32 6.00
C TYR A 117 8.67 -23.55 5.48
N PHE A 118 9.11 -23.53 4.22
CA PHE A 118 9.91 -24.60 3.61
C PHE A 118 11.43 -24.45 3.84
N GLY A 119 11.87 -23.50 4.67
CA GLY A 119 13.29 -23.28 4.97
C GLY A 119 14.10 -22.59 3.86
N LEU A 120 13.46 -22.08 2.82
CA LEU A 120 14.07 -21.32 1.72
C LEU A 120 14.22 -19.84 2.09
N SER A 121 15.00 -19.54 3.14
CA SER A 121 15.08 -18.20 3.72
C SER A 121 15.52 -17.12 2.73
N VAL A 122 16.45 -17.43 1.82
CA VAL A 122 16.92 -16.47 0.79
C VAL A 122 15.78 -16.05 -0.12
N LEU A 123 14.98 -17.02 -0.60
CA LEU A 123 13.83 -16.73 -1.46
C LEU A 123 12.76 -15.94 -0.70
N GLY A 124 12.53 -16.28 0.58
CA GLY A 124 11.64 -15.55 1.46
C GLY A 124 12.01 -14.07 1.60
N VAL A 125 13.29 -13.79 1.84
CA VAL A 125 13.82 -12.42 1.95
C VAL A 125 13.73 -11.68 0.62
N ILE A 126 14.04 -12.32 -0.51
CA ILE A 126 13.94 -11.69 -1.83
C ILE A 126 12.49 -11.27 -2.13
N LEU A 127 11.53 -12.18 -1.94
CA LEU A 127 10.11 -11.93 -2.21
C LEU A 127 9.54 -10.83 -1.31
N GLY A 128 9.78 -10.91 0.00
CA GLY A 128 9.33 -9.89 0.95
C GLY A 128 10.07 -8.55 0.77
N GLY A 129 11.36 -8.59 0.45
CA GLY A 129 12.19 -7.42 0.21
C GLY A 129 11.70 -6.60 -0.98
N MET A 130 11.25 -7.24 -2.06
CA MET A 130 10.61 -6.53 -3.19
C MET A 130 9.37 -5.75 -2.74
N VAL A 131 8.56 -6.32 -1.84
CA VAL A 131 7.39 -5.63 -1.29
C VAL A 131 7.80 -4.45 -0.42
N VAL A 132 8.82 -4.62 0.45
CA VAL A 132 9.37 -3.54 1.28
C VAL A 132 9.87 -2.37 0.43
N ILE A 133 10.62 -2.65 -0.65
CA ILE A 133 11.12 -1.60 -1.55
C ILE A 133 9.95 -0.84 -2.19
N GLY A 134 8.98 -1.56 -2.77
CA GLY A 134 7.80 -0.94 -3.39
C GLY A 134 6.97 -0.11 -2.41
N ALA A 135 6.75 -0.62 -1.19
CA ALA A 135 5.99 0.05 -0.15
C ALA A 135 6.75 1.27 0.43
N THR A 136 8.09 1.21 0.50
CA THR A 136 8.93 2.34 0.89
C THR A 136 8.86 3.46 -0.14
N ILE A 137 8.97 3.13 -1.43
CA ILE A 137 8.82 4.11 -2.52
C ILE A 137 7.44 4.76 -2.44
N LEU A 138 6.37 3.97 -2.26
CA LEU A 138 5.00 4.48 -2.09
C LEU A 138 4.88 5.41 -0.88
N THR A 139 5.52 5.06 0.24
CA THR A 139 5.49 5.86 1.47
C THR A 139 6.15 7.23 1.28
N ILE A 140 7.29 7.28 0.59
CA ILE A 140 8.07 8.52 0.43
C ILE A 140 7.52 9.41 -0.69
N SER A 141 7.15 8.80 -1.82
CA SER A 141 6.86 9.52 -3.07
C SER A 141 5.36 9.56 -3.42
N LEU A 142 4.52 8.80 -2.72
CA LEU A 142 3.15 8.50 -3.13
C LEU A 142 3.06 7.89 -4.54
N TRP A 143 4.17 7.42 -5.12
CA TRP A 143 4.15 6.69 -6.37
C TRP A 143 3.90 5.21 -6.10
N CYS A 144 2.82 4.67 -6.66
CA CYS A 144 2.43 3.28 -6.47
C CYS A 144 2.75 2.47 -7.73
N LEU A 145 3.76 1.60 -7.64
CA LEU A 145 4.18 0.69 -8.70
C LEU A 145 3.01 -0.16 -9.21
N GLY A 146 2.18 -0.71 -8.31
CA GLY A 146 1.00 -1.46 -8.70
C GLY A 146 -0.01 -0.63 -9.50
N SER A 147 -0.24 0.63 -9.15
CA SER A 147 -1.13 1.51 -9.93
C SER A 147 -0.56 1.86 -11.31
N TRP A 148 0.77 1.85 -11.46
CA TRP A 148 1.44 2.05 -12.75
C TRP A 148 1.25 0.82 -13.65
N TYR A 149 1.51 -0.38 -13.14
CA TYR A 149 1.23 -1.63 -13.84
C TYR A 149 -0.26 -1.79 -14.19
N TYR A 150 -1.15 -1.49 -13.23
CA TYR A 150 -2.60 -1.52 -13.47
C TYR A 150 -2.97 -0.63 -14.66
N ARG A 151 -2.41 0.57 -14.77
CA ARG A 151 -2.64 1.41 -15.95
C ARG A 151 -2.03 0.85 -17.22
N LEU A 152 -0.85 0.26 -17.16
CA LEU A 152 -0.22 -0.32 -18.34
C LEU A 152 -1.13 -1.39 -18.96
N PHE A 153 -1.67 -2.29 -18.13
CA PHE A 153 -2.54 -3.37 -18.58
C PHE A 153 -3.99 -2.93 -18.87
N PHE A 154 -4.60 -2.11 -18.01
CA PHE A 154 -6.03 -1.78 -18.10
C PHE A 154 -6.33 -0.44 -18.77
N ARG A 155 -5.34 0.44 -18.98
CA ARG A 155 -5.56 1.71 -19.71
C ARG A 155 -5.40 1.56 -21.23
N HIS A 156 -4.81 0.47 -21.72
CA HIS A 156 -4.87 0.13 -23.14
C HIS A 156 -6.28 -0.32 -23.58
N ALA A 157 -7.16 -0.70 -22.66
CA ALA A 157 -8.54 -1.11 -22.96
C ALA A 157 -9.57 0.04 -22.97
N ALA A 158 -9.13 1.29 -22.77
CA ALA A 158 -10.01 2.47 -22.75
C ALA A 158 -9.68 3.46 -23.88
N ALA A 159 -8.95 3.00 -24.90
CA ALA A 159 -8.55 3.78 -26.08
C ALA A 159 -9.10 3.15 -27.38
N GLU A 160 -10.24 2.47 -27.30
CA GLU A 160 -11.09 2.09 -28.44
C GLU A 160 -12.47 2.72 -28.26
#